data_AF-E4Z4I4-F1
#
_entry.id   AF-E4Z4I4-F1
#
_cell.length_a   1.000
_cell.length_b   1.000
_cell.length_c   1.000
_cell.angle_alpha   90.00
_cell.angle_beta   90.00
_cell.angle_gamma   90.00
#
_symmetry.space_group_name_H-M   'P 1'
#
loop_
_entity.id
_entity.type
_entity.pdbx_description
1 polymer ?
#
loop_
_entity_poly.entity_id
_entity_poly.type
_entity_poly.pdbx_seq_one_letter_code
_entity_poly.pdbx_strand_id
1 'polypeptide(L)'
;VEKIMDDPAADLTEYGVAEMLVETRTKLSSDYRGEAFGAISAIGENAANPHYDPLVENSAPLRRDTTFLLDQGGQYIGATCDVTRTVYFGEPPQEVKDSYTRVLQGNLAMSRGIYPAGTPGYKMEPFARQALYRDHKDYGHGTGHGLGYYLLVHEGPNGIGGSPSTYNYAGFVPGMLTSNEPGYYKAGDFGIRIEDDELVKDDGDNFIAFEKLNLVPYERSLINKELLTDEDRQQLDDYHAQCAELAHEYEVEHPEAAAWILERTEPLLSSAFQAFFYTSLLFFSYFL
;
A
#
# COMPACT_ATOMS: atom_id res chain seq x y z
N VAL A 1 10.55 7.80 -12.34
CA VAL A 1 11.50 6.67 -12.54
C VAL A 1 11.34 6.05 -13.92
N GLU A 2 10.23 5.39 -14.25
CA GLU A 2 10.05 4.65 -15.52
C GLU A 2 10.45 5.41 -16.80
N LYS A 3 10.10 6.70 -16.88
CA LYS A 3 10.39 7.55 -18.05
C LYS A 3 11.88 7.81 -18.28
N ILE A 4 12.67 7.80 -17.22
CA ILE A 4 14.09 8.19 -17.25
C ILE A 4 14.99 6.99 -16.92
N MET A 5 14.44 5.79 -16.79
CA MET A 5 15.19 4.57 -16.46
C MET A 5 16.21 4.17 -17.52
N ASP A 6 15.96 4.54 -18.76
CA ASP A 6 16.88 4.29 -19.88
C ASP A 6 17.74 5.52 -20.22
N ASP A 7 17.64 6.61 -19.44
CA ASP A 7 18.48 7.79 -19.62
C ASP A 7 19.81 7.59 -18.88
N PRO A 8 20.95 7.40 -19.58
CA PRO A 8 22.24 7.20 -18.95
C PRO A 8 22.74 8.45 -18.20
N ALA A 9 22.11 9.62 -18.39
CA ALA A 9 22.40 10.83 -17.64
C ALA A 9 21.58 10.94 -16.34
N ALA A 10 20.55 10.10 -16.16
CA ALA A 10 19.76 10.07 -14.93
C ALA A 10 20.47 9.25 -13.85
N ASP A 11 20.73 9.87 -12.69
CA ASP A 11 21.27 9.20 -11.51
C ASP A 11 20.16 8.40 -10.79
N LEU A 12 19.72 7.31 -11.41
CA LEU A 12 18.70 6.42 -10.86
C LEU A 12 19.32 5.32 -10.01
N THR A 13 19.80 5.74 -8.85
CA THR A 13 20.16 4.86 -7.75
C THR A 13 19.06 4.86 -6.68
N GLU A 14 19.14 3.91 -5.75
CA GLU A 14 18.25 3.86 -4.58
C GLU A 14 18.23 5.20 -3.81
N TYR A 15 19.42 5.73 -3.49
CA TYR A 15 19.56 7.03 -2.82
C TYR A 15 19.08 8.18 -3.70
N GLY A 16 19.39 8.15 -5.00
CA GLY A 16 18.90 9.15 -5.95
C GLY A 16 17.37 9.26 -5.96
N VAL A 17 16.66 8.13 -5.92
CA VAL A 17 15.18 8.13 -5.82
C VAL A 17 14.70 8.73 -4.50
N ALA A 18 15.36 8.45 -3.38
CA ALA A 18 15.02 9.06 -2.09
C ALA A 18 15.14 10.59 -2.14
N GLU A 19 16.20 11.12 -2.74
CA GLU A 19 16.37 12.58 -2.94
C GLU A 19 15.31 13.15 -3.89
N MET A 20 14.96 12.42 -4.97
CA MET A 20 13.89 12.83 -5.88
C MET A 20 12.54 12.98 -5.17
N LEU A 21 12.24 12.14 -4.16
CA LEU A 21 11.01 12.27 -3.36
C LEU A 21 11.00 13.59 -2.58
N VAL A 22 12.09 13.91 -1.89
CA VAL A 22 12.23 15.16 -1.12
C VAL A 22 12.02 16.37 -2.03
N GLU A 23 12.69 16.39 -3.18
CA GLU A 23 12.55 17.45 -4.16
C GLU A 23 11.11 17.57 -4.68
N THR A 24 10.48 16.44 -4.98
CA THR A 24 9.13 16.39 -5.54
C THR A 24 8.12 16.92 -4.53
N ARG A 25 8.14 16.43 -3.28
CA ARG A 25 7.24 16.91 -2.23
C ARG A 25 7.41 18.39 -1.92
N THR A 26 8.66 18.87 -1.92
CA THR A 26 8.98 20.30 -1.73
C THR A 26 8.36 21.17 -2.82
N LYS A 27 8.33 20.69 -4.07
CA LYS A 27 7.74 21.41 -5.20
C LYS A 27 6.21 21.34 -5.21
N LEU A 28 5.62 20.22 -4.76
CA LEU A 28 4.18 19.97 -4.85
C LEU A 28 3.33 20.62 -3.74
N SER A 29 3.89 20.83 -2.54
CA SER A 29 3.09 21.34 -1.42
C SER A 29 3.85 22.35 -0.56
N SER A 30 3.24 23.52 -0.34
CA SER A 30 3.73 24.52 0.62
C SER A 30 3.58 24.07 2.07
N ASP A 31 2.76 23.04 2.33
CA ASP A 31 2.53 22.51 3.67
C ASP A 31 3.54 21.43 4.05
N TYR A 32 4.37 20.96 3.13
CA TYR A 32 5.43 19.98 3.39
C TYR A 32 6.48 20.52 4.37
N ARG A 33 6.85 19.72 5.38
CA ARG A 33 7.74 20.10 6.49
C ARG A 33 8.95 19.17 6.65
N GLY A 34 9.19 18.30 5.68
CA GLY A 34 10.26 17.32 5.69
C GLY A 34 9.72 15.90 5.68
N GLU A 35 10.63 14.95 5.56
CA GLU A 35 10.30 13.52 5.58
C GLU A 35 9.85 13.08 6.98
N ALA A 36 8.89 12.15 7.03
CA ALA A 36 8.46 11.53 8.28
C ALA A 36 9.52 10.55 8.83
N PHE A 37 10.29 9.95 7.93
CA PHE A 37 11.43 9.05 8.16
C PHE A 37 12.29 8.98 6.88
N GLY A 38 13.50 8.43 6.96
CA GLY A 38 14.34 8.24 5.76
C GLY A 38 13.71 7.20 4.83
N ALA A 39 13.46 7.56 3.56
CA ALA A 39 12.77 6.69 2.61
C ALA A 39 13.54 5.37 2.38
N ILE A 40 12.84 4.25 2.46
CA ILE A 40 13.38 2.94 2.09
C ILE A 40 13.19 2.77 0.59
N SER A 41 14.19 3.20 -0.17
CA SER A 41 14.29 2.98 -1.61
C SER A 41 15.19 1.78 -1.83
N ALA A 42 14.62 0.64 -2.24
CA ALA A 42 15.33 -0.64 -2.20
C ALA A 42 15.08 -1.48 -3.46
N ILE A 43 16.15 -1.92 -4.14
CA ILE A 43 16.10 -2.74 -5.35
C ILE A 43 16.53 -4.19 -5.07
N GLY A 44 15.70 -5.16 -5.47
CA GLY A 44 15.98 -6.59 -5.35
C GLY A 44 16.36 -7.03 -3.94
N GLU A 45 17.58 -7.54 -3.76
CA GLU A 45 18.03 -8.12 -2.48
C GLU A 45 17.98 -7.11 -1.33
N ASN A 46 18.18 -5.81 -1.61
CA ASN A 46 18.08 -4.76 -0.62
C ASN A 46 16.63 -4.63 -0.11
N ALA A 47 15.63 -4.85 -0.97
CA ALA A 47 14.22 -4.83 -0.58
C ALA A 47 13.87 -5.98 0.37
N ALA A 48 14.67 -7.06 0.41
CA ALA A 48 14.49 -8.15 1.37
C ALA A 48 14.88 -7.77 2.82
N ASN A 49 15.41 -6.57 3.05
CA ASN A 49 15.61 -6.01 4.38
C ASN A 49 14.51 -4.97 4.67
N PRO A 50 13.57 -5.24 5.60
CA PRO A 50 12.44 -4.35 5.89
C PRO A 50 12.87 -2.97 6.42
N HIS A 51 14.07 -2.85 7.00
CA HIS A 51 14.63 -1.59 7.51
C HIS A 51 15.89 -1.18 6.73
N TYR A 52 15.91 -1.41 5.42
CA TYR A 52 17.00 -0.98 4.57
C TYR A 52 17.11 0.56 4.55
N ASP A 53 18.34 1.07 4.48
CA ASP A 53 18.64 2.50 4.36
C ASP A 53 19.60 2.68 3.19
N PRO A 54 19.21 3.38 2.10
CA PRO A 54 20.04 3.50 0.92
C PRO A 54 21.32 4.28 1.20
N LEU A 55 22.45 3.71 0.81
CA LEU A 55 23.74 4.35 1.01
C LEU A 55 23.89 5.58 0.10
N VAL A 56 24.40 6.68 0.65
CA VAL A 56 24.74 7.90 -0.12
C VAL A 56 25.81 7.60 -1.17
N GLU A 57 26.84 6.84 -0.80
CA GLU A 57 27.91 6.43 -1.70
C GLU A 57 27.74 4.97 -2.10
N ASN A 58 27.96 4.65 -3.38
CA ASN A 58 27.80 3.30 -3.94
C ASN A 58 26.38 2.71 -3.78
N SER A 59 25.38 3.58 -3.81
CA SER A 59 23.98 3.21 -3.85
C SER A 59 23.66 2.33 -5.05
N ALA A 60 22.80 1.30 -4.91
CA ALA A 60 22.58 0.39 -6.01
C ALA A 60 21.78 1.07 -7.13
N PRO A 61 22.13 0.86 -8.41
CA PRO A 61 21.32 1.34 -9.53
C PRO A 61 20.01 0.55 -9.61
N LEU A 62 18.94 1.22 -10.01
CA LEU A 62 17.67 0.55 -10.27
C LEU A 62 17.80 -0.40 -11.47
N ARG A 63 17.03 -1.49 -11.44
CA ARG A 63 17.03 -2.53 -12.48
C ARG A 63 15.62 -2.95 -12.83
N ARG A 64 15.44 -3.52 -14.02
CA ARG A 64 14.13 -3.95 -14.55
C ARG A 64 13.80 -5.41 -14.24
N ASP A 65 14.77 -6.18 -13.78
CA ASP A 65 14.71 -7.63 -13.62
C ASP A 65 14.44 -8.06 -12.17
N THR A 66 13.96 -7.13 -11.33
CA THR A 66 13.65 -7.41 -9.93
C THR A 66 12.63 -6.40 -9.38
N THR A 67 12.12 -6.67 -8.19
CA THR A 67 11.27 -5.73 -7.44
C THR A 67 12.02 -4.46 -7.07
N PHE A 68 11.33 -3.33 -7.13
CA PHE A 68 11.70 -2.09 -6.47
C PHE A 68 10.67 -1.77 -5.40
N LEU A 69 11.09 -1.69 -4.15
CA LEU A 69 10.26 -1.33 -3.01
C LEU A 69 10.59 0.11 -2.63
N LEU A 70 9.55 0.93 -2.51
CA LEU A 70 9.65 2.31 -2.06
C LEU A 70 8.69 2.53 -0.89
N ASP A 71 9.27 2.63 0.29
CA ASP A 71 8.61 3.06 1.51
C ASP A 71 8.97 4.51 1.79
N GLN A 72 7.95 5.34 1.98
CA GLN A 72 8.12 6.77 2.06
C GLN A 72 7.02 7.42 2.87
N GLY A 73 7.40 8.48 3.59
CA GLY A 73 6.47 9.27 4.36
C GLY A 73 6.88 10.73 4.45
N GLY A 74 5.89 11.61 4.53
CA GLY A 74 6.07 13.07 4.59
C GLY A 74 5.34 13.67 5.77
N GLN A 75 5.92 14.72 6.33
CA GLN A 75 5.26 15.58 7.30
C GLN A 75 4.65 16.78 6.59
N TYR A 76 3.38 17.05 6.88
CA TYR A 76 2.64 18.20 6.36
C TYR A 76 1.95 18.91 7.51
N ILE A 77 1.59 20.19 7.34
CA ILE A 77 0.73 20.86 8.34
C ILE A 77 -0.56 20.06 8.48
N GLY A 78 -0.69 19.37 9.61
CA GLY A 78 -1.86 18.56 9.91
C GLY A 78 -1.88 17.16 9.30
N ALA A 79 -0.74 16.61 8.86
CA ALA A 79 -0.68 15.20 8.49
C ALA A 79 0.73 14.64 8.67
N THR A 80 0.78 13.36 9.03
CA THR A 80 1.94 12.49 8.85
C THR A 80 1.48 11.37 7.94
N CYS A 81 2.20 11.13 6.85
CA CYS A 81 1.85 10.09 5.87
C CYS A 81 2.88 8.98 5.92
N ASP A 82 2.42 7.76 5.69
CA ASP A 82 3.25 6.57 5.53
C ASP A 82 2.67 5.69 4.40
N VAL A 83 3.49 5.36 3.41
CA VAL A 83 3.03 4.59 2.25
C VAL A 83 4.17 3.83 1.60
N THR A 84 4.00 2.52 1.51
CA THR A 84 4.88 1.63 0.76
C THR A 84 4.19 1.11 -0.50
N ARG A 85 4.91 1.17 -1.62
CA ARG A 85 4.57 0.43 -2.83
C ARG A 85 5.75 -0.38 -3.32
N THR A 86 5.46 -1.59 -3.78
CA THR A 86 6.41 -2.43 -4.50
C THR A 86 6.02 -2.49 -5.97
N VAL A 87 6.96 -2.20 -6.86
CA VAL A 87 6.78 -2.23 -8.32
C VAL A 87 7.80 -3.15 -8.99
N TYR A 88 7.60 -3.43 -10.27
CA TYR A 88 8.52 -4.22 -11.09
C TYR A 88 8.56 -3.62 -12.51
N PHE A 89 9.75 -3.22 -12.98
CA PHE A 89 9.87 -2.43 -14.23
C PHE A 89 10.05 -3.25 -15.53
N GLY A 90 10.08 -4.57 -15.40
CA GLY A 90 10.10 -5.54 -16.51
C GLY A 90 8.97 -6.57 -16.38
N GLU A 91 9.19 -7.80 -16.82
CA GLU A 91 8.23 -8.91 -16.63
C GLU A 91 8.52 -9.65 -15.31
N PRO A 92 7.59 -9.65 -14.34
CA PRO A 92 7.82 -10.31 -13.06
C PRO A 92 7.68 -11.84 -13.14
N PRO A 93 8.62 -12.60 -12.54
CA PRO A 93 8.49 -14.05 -12.41
C PRO A 93 7.24 -14.46 -11.61
N GLN A 94 6.71 -15.66 -11.88
CA GLN A 94 5.51 -16.17 -11.22
C GLN A 94 5.62 -16.17 -9.69
N GLU A 95 6.78 -16.54 -9.13
CA GLU A 95 7.00 -16.54 -7.68
C GLU A 95 6.84 -15.14 -7.06
N VAL A 96 7.30 -14.09 -7.75
CA VAL A 96 7.18 -12.70 -7.31
C VAL A 96 5.70 -12.29 -7.35
N LYS A 97 4.99 -12.64 -8.43
CA LYS A 97 3.55 -12.35 -8.58
C LYS A 97 2.72 -13.05 -7.51
N ASP A 98 2.98 -14.32 -7.24
CA ASP A 98 2.29 -15.09 -6.21
C ASP A 98 2.53 -14.47 -4.83
N SER A 99 3.79 -14.15 -4.53
CA SER A 99 4.17 -13.52 -3.25
C SER A 99 3.52 -12.14 -3.07
N TYR A 100 3.55 -11.30 -4.11
CA TYR A 100 2.90 -9.99 -4.10
C TYR A 100 1.40 -10.12 -3.88
N THR A 101 0.77 -11.07 -4.56
CA THR A 101 -0.67 -11.28 -4.44
C THR A 101 -1.06 -11.76 -3.04
N ARG A 102 -0.24 -12.60 -2.39
CA ARG A 102 -0.49 -12.99 -0.99
C ARG A 102 -0.37 -11.80 -0.03
N VAL A 103 0.61 -10.93 -0.23
CA VAL A 103 0.76 -9.69 0.56
C VAL A 103 -0.45 -8.78 0.33
N LEU A 104 -0.87 -8.59 -0.92
CA LEU A 104 -2.04 -7.80 -1.29
C LEU A 104 -3.32 -8.36 -0.66
N GLN A 105 -3.52 -9.68 -0.67
CA GLN A 105 -4.67 -10.31 -0.01
C GLN A 105 -4.71 -10.00 1.48
N GLY A 106 -3.54 -9.95 2.15
CA GLY A 106 -3.44 -9.53 3.53
C GLY A 106 -3.88 -8.08 3.75
N ASN A 107 -3.39 -7.16 2.92
CA ASN A 107 -3.71 -5.73 3.02
C ASN A 107 -5.21 -5.51 2.76
N LEU A 108 -5.76 -6.11 1.69
CA LEU A 108 -7.18 -6.04 1.36
C LEU A 108 -8.07 -6.62 2.46
N ALA A 109 -7.70 -7.76 3.04
CA ALA A 109 -8.45 -8.42 4.11
C ALA A 109 -8.50 -7.57 5.39
N MET A 110 -7.41 -6.88 5.71
CA MET A 110 -7.37 -5.91 6.81
C MET A 110 -8.29 -4.72 6.53
N SER A 111 -8.15 -4.07 5.38
CA SER A 111 -8.93 -2.87 5.03
C SER A 111 -10.45 -3.12 5.01
N ARG A 112 -10.90 -4.31 4.58
CA ARG A 112 -12.33 -4.63 4.53
C ARG A 112 -12.90 -5.15 5.85
N GLY A 113 -12.06 -5.36 6.85
CA GLY A 113 -12.47 -5.99 8.10
C GLY A 113 -13.41 -5.10 8.91
N ILE A 114 -14.50 -5.69 9.39
CA ILE A 114 -15.41 -5.10 10.37
C ILE A 114 -15.20 -5.81 11.70
N TYR A 115 -14.87 -5.05 12.74
CA TYR A 115 -14.47 -5.61 14.04
C TYR A 115 -15.31 -5.03 15.17
N PRO A 116 -15.61 -5.78 16.24
CA PRO A 116 -16.20 -5.19 17.44
C PRO A 116 -15.34 -4.04 17.95
N ALA A 117 -15.97 -2.94 18.34
CA ALA A 117 -15.26 -1.78 18.90
C ALA A 117 -14.40 -2.19 20.10
N GLY A 118 -13.18 -1.66 20.19
CA GLY A 118 -12.21 -2.05 21.21
C GLY A 118 -11.51 -3.39 20.94
N THR A 119 -11.61 -3.94 19.73
CA THR A 119 -10.79 -5.10 19.33
C THR A 119 -9.30 -4.71 19.35
N PRO A 120 -8.43 -5.41 20.09
CA PRO A 120 -6.99 -5.15 20.07
C PRO A 120 -6.33 -5.68 18.80
N GLY A 121 -5.32 -4.96 18.29
CA GLY A 121 -4.72 -5.24 16.97
C GLY A 121 -4.10 -6.63 16.84
N TYR A 122 -3.57 -7.23 17.92
CA TYR A 122 -3.05 -8.61 17.85
C TYR A 122 -4.12 -9.65 17.47
N LYS A 123 -5.42 -9.33 17.64
CA LYS A 123 -6.52 -10.20 17.17
C LYS A 123 -6.83 -10.02 15.69
N MET A 124 -6.41 -8.91 15.10
CA MET A 124 -6.58 -8.60 13.67
C MET A 124 -5.40 -9.15 12.84
N GLU A 125 -4.24 -9.25 13.47
CA GLU A 125 -2.99 -9.78 12.92
C GLU A 125 -3.15 -11.00 11.97
N PRO A 126 -3.90 -12.07 12.32
CA PRO A 126 -4.01 -13.24 11.46
C PRO A 126 -4.67 -12.96 10.10
N PHE A 127 -5.51 -11.93 9.97
CA PHE A 127 -6.17 -11.59 8.70
C PHE A 127 -5.18 -11.10 7.65
N ALA A 128 -4.15 -10.37 8.06
CA ALA A 128 -3.07 -9.94 7.17
C ALA A 128 -2.13 -11.09 6.76
N ARG A 129 -1.91 -12.07 7.65
CA ARG A 129 -0.96 -13.17 7.41
C ARG A 129 -1.56 -14.41 6.75
N GLN A 130 -2.86 -14.65 6.88
CA GLN A 130 -3.47 -15.92 6.50
C GLN A 130 -3.16 -16.32 5.05
N ALA A 131 -3.12 -15.36 4.13
CA ALA A 131 -2.81 -15.61 2.72
C ALA A 131 -1.37 -16.12 2.53
N LEU A 132 -0.38 -15.51 3.21
CA LEU A 132 1.01 -15.94 3.18
C LEU A 132 1.20 -17.32 3.83
N TYR A 133 0.50 -17.59 4.93
CA TYR A 133 0.56 -18.88 5.63
C TYR A 133 0.17 -20.07 4.76
N ARG A 134 -0.74 -19.88 3.79
CA ARG A 134 -1.12 -20.93 2.82
C ARG A 134 0.06 -21.39 1.96
N ASP A 135 1.05 -20.53 1.78
CA ASP A 135 2.25 -20.80 0.99
C ASP A 135 3.49 -21.01 1.89
N HIS A 136 3.29 -21.23 3.20
CA HIS A 136 4.35 -21.37 4.20
C HIS A 136 5.29 -20.15 4.30
N LYS A 137 4.75 -18.96 4.06
CA LYS A 137 5.47 -17.67 4.13
C LYS A 137 5.01 -16.85 5.33
N ASP A 138 5.87 -15.95 5.79
CA ASP A 138 5.60 -15.02 6.88
C ASP A 138 6.47 -13.76 6.76
N TYR A 139 6.22 -12.71 7.56
CA TYR A 139 7.06 -11.51 7.66
C TYR A 139 7.45 -11.18 9.11
N GLY A 140 8.65 -10.63 9.29
CA GLY A 140 9.29 -10.46 10.60
C GLY A 140 8.87 -9.22 11.43
N HIS A 141 7.82 -8.51 11.03
CA HIS A 141 7.35 -7.28 11.69
C HIS A 141 5.84 -7.30 11.95
N GLY A 142 5.32 -6.28 12.66
CA GLY A 142 3.89 -6.07 12.84
C GLY A 142 3.20 -5.70 11.53
N THR A 143 1.89 -5.89 11.45
CA THR A 143 1.06 -5.49 10.29
C THR A 143 0.79 -3.99 10.26
N GLY A 144 0.96 -3.28 11.37
CA GLY A 144 0.83 -1.83 11.36
C GLY A 144 1.04 -1.18 12.72
N HIS A 145 1.08 0.13 12.71
CA HIS A 145 1.28 0.99 13.87
C HIS A 145 0.37 2.21 13.80
N GLY A 146 0.15 2.89 14.92
CA GLY A 146 -0.54 4.18 14.89
C GLY A 146 0.27 5.28 14.23
N LEU A 147 -0.43 6.30 13.73
CA LEU A 147 0.14 7.47 13.06
C LEU A 147 -0.29 8.74 13.81
N GLY A 148 0.68 9.60 14.11
CA GLY A 148 0.41 10.89 14.72
C GLY A 148 -0.09 11.94 13.73
N TYR A 149 -0.87 12.91 14.22
CA TYR A 149 -1.32 14.04 13.40
C TYR A 149 -0.23 15.13 13.36
N TYR A 150 0.61 15.12 12.31
CA TYR A 150 1.82 15.97 12.22
C TYR A 150 2.74 15.76 13.44
N LEU A 151 2.94 14.50 13.80
CA LEU A 151 3.73 14.04 14.95
C LEU A 151 4.53 12.79 14.55
N LEU A 152 4.65 11.79 15.43
CA LEU A 152 5.43 10.60 15.18
C LEU A 152 4.75 9.75 14.10
N VAL A 153 5.53 9.28 13.12
CA VAL A 153 5.03 8.28 12.15
C VAL A 153 4.70 6.96 12.84
N HIS A 154 5.49 6.60 13.85
CA HIS A 154 5.22 5.49 14.77
C HIS A 154 4.65 6.03 16.08
N GLU A 155 3.33 6.16 16.17
CA GLU A 155 2.63 6.67 17.36
C GLU A 155 1.84 5.56 18.05
N GLY A 156 2.18 5.29 19.31
CA GLY A 156 1.37 4.41 20.16
C GLY A 156 0.17 5.15 20.77
N PRO A 157 -0.83 4.42 21.30
CA PRO A 157 -0.69 3.02 21.69
C PRO A 157 -1.39 2.03 20.75
N ASN A 158 -2.09 2.48 19.70
CA ASN A 158 -2.67 1.57 18.70
C ASN A 158 -1.58 0.97 17.80
N GLY A 159 -1.90 -0.17 17.20
CA GLY A 159 -1.03 -0.92 16.31
C GLY A 159 -1.44 -2.39 16.22
N ILE A 160 -0.98 -3.06 15.18
CA ILE A 160 -1.39 -4.40 14.77
C ILE A 160 -0.13 -5.26 14.70
N GLY A 161 0.07 -6.16 15.66
CA GLY A 161 1.23 -7.04 15.65
C GLY A 161 1.06 -8.26 16.54
N GLY A 162 1.92 -9.26 16.32
CA GLY A 162 1.75 -10.62 16.86
C GLY A 162 1.96 -10.77 18.37
N SER A 163 2.51 -9.75 19.05
CA SER A 163 2.72 -9.79 20.50
C SER A 163 1.83 -8.80 21.25
N PRO A 164 1.01 -9.27 22.22
CA PRO A 164 0.29 -8.41 23.16
C PRO A 164 1.20 -7.50 24.01
N SER A 165 2.52 -7.78 24.06
CA SER A 165 3.48 -6.93 24.78
C SER A 165 3.89 -5.68 24.01
N THR A 166 3.69 -5.67 22.68
CA THR A 166 4.18 -4.60 21.79
C THR A 166 3.08 -3.60 21.46
N TYR A 167 1.82 -4.04 21.43
CA TYR A 167 0.66 -3.22 21.04
C TYR A 167 -0.48 -3.35 22.06
N ASN A 168 -1.11 -2.23 22.37
CA ASN A 168 -1.97 -2.04 23.54
C ASN A 168 -3.21 -2.97 23.57
N TYR A 169 -3.60 -3.36 24.79
CA TYR A 169 -4.88 -4.02 25.08
C TYR A 169 -6.11 -3.12 24.86
N ALA A 170 -5.94 -1.79 24.80
CA ALA A 170 -7.06 -0.85 24.78
C ALA A 170 -7.98 -0.98 23.56
N GLY A 171 -7.50 -1.57 22.47
CA GLY A 171 -8.29 -1.77 21.27
C GLY A 171 -8.43 -0.53 20.39
N PHE A 172 -8.96 -0.76 19.20
CA PHE A 172 -9.19 0.28 18.21
C PHE A 172 -10.54 0.97 18.46
N VAL A 173 -10.55 2.30 18.35
CA VAL A 173 -11.77 3.13 18.45
C VAL A 173 -11.79 4.13 17.30
N PRO A 174 -12.98 4.62 16.88
CA PRO A 174 -13.11 5.58 15.80
C PRO A 174 -12.24 6.84 16.00
N GLY A 175 -11.64 7.32 14.92
CA GLY A 175 -10.76 8.49 14.90
C GLY A 175 -9.26 8.18 15.04
N MET A 176 -8.89 6.93 15.37
CA MET A 176 -7.49 6.50 15.32
C MET A 176 -6.99 6.37 13.87
N LEU A 177 -5.73 6.72 13.62
CA LEU A 177 -5.03 6.45 12.37
C LEU A 177 -4.07 5.28 12.57
N THR A 178 -4.01 4.36 11.62
CA THR A 178 -3.11 3.19 11.65
C THR A 178 -2.57 2.88 10.26
N SER A 179 -1.34 2.38 10.16
CA SER A 179 -0.88 1.74 8.93
C SER A 179 -1.44 0.31 8.81
N ASN A 180 -1.50 -0.18 7.58
CA ASN A 180 -1.81 -1.56 7.17
C ASN A 180 -0.77 -2.01 6.13
N GLU A 181 0.30 -2.64 6.60
CA GLU A 181 1.57 -2.81 5.90
C GLU A 181 2.09 -4.26 5.86
N PRO A 182 1.29 -5.28 5.46
CA PRO A 182 1.84 -6.63 5.32
C PRO A 182 3.01 -6.66 4.31
N GLY A 183 3.90 -7.64 4.50
CA GLY A 183 5.06 -7.81 3.64
C GLY A 183 5.48 -9.26 3.45
N TYR A 184 6.48 -9.47 2.61
CA TYR A 184 7.19 -10.73 2.47
C TYR A 184 8.61 -10.45 1.97
N TYR A 185 9.59 -11.07 2.61
CA TYR A 185 11.00 -10.80 2.36
C TYR A 185 11.75 -12.10 2.11
N LYS A 186 12.18 -12.32 0.87
CA LYS A 186 12.98 -13.48 0.49
C LYS A 186 14.45 -13.09 0.53
N ALA A 187 15.13 -13.48 1.60
CA ALA A 187 16.51 -13.10 1.87
C ALA A 187 17.44 -13.35 0.67
N GLY A 188 18.19 -12.32 0.28
CA GLY A 188 19.13 -12.37 -0.85
C GLY A 188 18.48 -12.38 -2.23
N ASP A 189 17.18 -12.10 -2.34
CA ASP A 189 16.44 -12.15 -3.62
C ASP A 189 15.59 -10.90 -3.80
N PHE A 190 14.40 -10.84 -3.19
CA PHE A 190 13.46 -9.73 -3.33
C PHE A 190 12.67 -9.49 -2.06
N GLY A 191 12.08 -8.30 -1.95
CA GLY A 191 11.13 -7.97 -0.90
C GLY A 191 9.90 -7.25 -1.43
N ILE A 192 8.81 -7.42 -0.70
CA ILE A 192 7.50 -6.87 -1.03
C ILE A 192 6.90 -6.33 0.26
N ARG A 193 6.40 -5.10 0.20
CA ARG A 193 5.49 -4.53 1.20
C ARG A 193 4.45 -3.68 0.47
N ILE A 194 3.23 -3.72 1.00
CA ILE A 194 2.10 -2.93 0.53
C ILE A 194 1.52 -2.28 1.77
N GLU A 195 1.56 -0.96 1.81
CA GLU A 195 1.20 -0.20 3.00
C GLU A 195 0.29 0.97 2.68
N ASP A 196 -0.70 1.16 3.54
CA ASP A 196 -1.59 2.29 3.52
C ASP A 196 -1.92 2.73 4.95
N ASP A 197 -2.02 4.04 5.13
CA ASP A 197 -2.68 4.73 6.23
C ASP A 197 -4.20 4.54 6.15
N GLU A 198 -4.79 4.15 7.27
CA GLU A 198 -6.22 3.88 7.42
C GLU A 198 -6.79 4.60 8.64
N LEU A 199 -7.95 5.24 8.45
CA LEU A 199 -8.74 5.84 9.51
C LEU A 199 -9.74 4.82 10.06
N VAL A 200 -9.74 4.63 11.38
CA VAL A 200 -10.76 3.83 12.05
C VAL A 200 -12.08 4.61 12.08
N LYS A 201 -13.15 3.99 11.57
CA LYS A 201 -14.50 4.55 11.50
C LYS A 201 -15.45 3.81 12.43
N ASP A 202 -16.48 4.53 12.88
CA ASP A 202 -17.65 3.90 13.49
C ASP A 202 -18.49 3.27 12.37
N ASP A 203 -18.76 1.97 12.48
CA ASP A 203 -19.59 1.22 11.53
C ASP A 203 -21.00 0.93 12.08
N GLY A 204 -21.33 1.49 13.26
CA GLY A 204 -22.59 1.24 13.96
C GLY A 204 -22.57 -0.06 14.77
N ASP A 205 -23.64 -0.29 15.54
CA ASP A 205 -23.86 -1.51 16.34
C ASP A 205 -22.68 -1.96 17.23
N ASN A 206 -21.84 -1.02 17.68
CA ASN A 206 -20.61 -1.27 18.43
C ASN A 206 -19.54 -2.04 17.63
N PHE A 207 -19.44 -1.75 16.32
CA PHE A 207 -18.40 -2.20 15.41
C PHE A 207 -17.61 -1.01 14.83
N ILE A 208 -16.42 -1.31 14.34
CA ILE A 208 -15.52 -0.41 13.64
C ILE A 208 -15.16 -0.96 12.27
N ALA A 209 -14.85 -0.07 11.34
CA ALA A 209 -14.33 -0.36 10.01
C ALA A 209 -13.10 0.51 9.73
N PHE A 210 -12.44 0.28 8.60
CA PHE A 210 -11.27 1.03 8.16
C PHE A 210 -11.57 1.79 6.86
N GLU A 211 -11.15 3.05 6.81
CA GLU A 211 -11.19 3.91 5.62
C GLU A 211 -9.76 4.17 5.18
N LYS A 212 -9.38 3.66 4.01
CA LYS A 212 -8.04 3.85 3.42
C LYS A 212 -7.88 5.31 2.98
N LEU A 213 -6.75 5.93 3.34
CA LEU A 213 -6.49 7.34 3.08
C LEU A 213 -5.57 7.57 1.89
N ASN A 214 -4.63 6.66 1.62
CA ASN A 214 -3.71 6.81 0.49
C ASN A 214 -4.40 6.38 -0.81
N LEU A 215 -4.26 7.22 -1.84
CA LEU A 215 -4.74 6.94 -3.19
C LEU A 215 -3.55 6.78 -4.13
N VAL A 216 -2.85 5.65 -3.99
CA VAL A 216 -1.70 5.26 -4.82
C VAL A 216 -1.98 3.88 -5.41
N PRO A 217 -2.09 3.71 -6.74
CA PRO A 217 -2.45 2.43 -7.35
C PRO A 217 -1.51 1.29 -6.93
N TYR A 218 -2.06 0.10 -6.71
CA TYR A 218 -1.29 -1.14 -6.64
C TYR A 218 -0.70 -1.53 -8.01
N GLU A 219 0.42 -2.25 -8.02
CA GLU A 219 1.14 -2.63 -9.24
C GLU A 219 0.44 -3.81 -9.94
N ARG A 220 -0.33 -3.52 -10.99
CA ARG A 220 -1.14 -4.51 -11.72
C ARG A 220 -0.31 -5.65 -12.31
N SER A 221 0.92 -5.38 -12.75
CA SER A 221 1.78 -6.41 -13.35
C SER A 221 2.20 -7.50 -12.35
N LEU A 222 2.27 -7.14 -11.06
CA LEU A 222 2.62 -8.04 -9.96
C LEU A 222 1.43 -8.87 -9.46
N ILE A 223 0.21 -8.60 -9.91
CA ILE A 223 -0.99 -9.30 -9.42
C ILE A 223 -1.22 -10.59 -10.22
N ASN A 224 -1.12 -11.73 -9.54
CA ASN A 224 -1.65 -12.99 -10.02
C ASN A 224 -3.17 -13.04 -9.80
N LYS A 225 -3.92 -12.71 -10.85
CA LYS A 225 -5.39 -12.66 -10.82
C LYS A 225 -6.02 -14.01 -10.43
N GLU A 226 -5.37 -15.13 -10.69
CA GLU A 226 -5.90 -16.46 -10.37
C GLU A 226 -5.98 -16.74 -8.85
N LEU A 227 -5.19 -16.02 -8.05
CA LEU A 227 -5.21 -16.14 -6.59
C LEU A 227 -6.23 -15.23 -5.92
N LEU A 228 -6.74 -14.22 -6.64
CA LEU A 228 -7.72 -13.28 -6.12
C LEU A 228 -9.13 -13.87 -6.14
N THR A 229 -9.85 -13.69 -5.02
CA THR A 229 -11.29 -13.94 -4.96
C THR A 229 -12.06 -12.85 -5.71
N ASP A 230 -13.35 -13.08 -5.97
CA ASP A 230 -14.21 -12.04 -6.57
C ASP A 230 -14.33 -10.81 -5.66
N GLU A 231 -14.34 -11.01 -4.34
CA GLU A 231 -14.33 -9.93 -3.35
C GLU A 231 -13.03 -9.11 -3.43
N ASP A 232 -11.87 -9.78 -3.49
CA ASP A 232 -10.58 -9.08 -3.62
C ASP A 232 -10.52 -8.26 -4.92
N ARG A 233 -11.05 -8.80 -6.03
CA ARG A 233 -11.09 -8.11 -7.33
C ARG A 233 -11.99 -6.89 -7.29
N GLN A 234 -13.19 -7.02 -6.72
CA GLN A 234 -14.13 -5.92 -6.59
C GLN A 234 -13.55 -4.80 -5.72
N GLN A 235 -12.99 -5.13 -4.56
CA GLN A 235 -12.36 -4.17 -3.66
C GLN A 235 -11.19 -3.43 -4.34
N LEU A 236 -10.39 -4.14 -5.14
CA LEU A 236 -9.30 -3.56 -5.89
C LEU A 236 -9.79 -2.62 -7.01
N ASP A 237 -10.80 -3.02 -7.77
CA ASP A 237 -11.39 -2.20 -8.83
C ASP A 237 -12.05 -0.93 -8.26
N ASP A 238 -12.73 -1.04 -7.12
CA ASP A 238 -13.34 0.11 -6.42
C ASP A 238 -12.27 1.10 -5.92
N TYR A 239 -11.17 0.59 -5.35
CA TYR A 239 -10.03 1.41 -4.94
C TYR A 239 -9.34 2.10 -6.13
N HIS A 240 -9.14 1.35 -7.23
CA HIS A 240 -8.57 1.90 -8.45
C HIS A 240 -9.47 2.95 -9.10
N ALA A 241 -10.79 2.81 -9.02
CA ALA A 241 -11.73 3.84 -9.44
C ALA A 241 -11.55 5.15 -8.65
N GLN A 242 -11.37 5.08 -7.32
CA GLN A 242 -11.08 6.28 -6.51
C GLN A 242 -9.74 6.94 -6.90
N CYS A 243 -8.70 6.13 -7.18
CA CYS A 243 -7.43 6.65 -7.69
C CYS A 243 -7.60 7.33 -9.06
N ALA A 244 -8.45 6.79 -9.94
CA ALA A 244 -8.76 7.37 -11.24
C ALA A 244 -9.53 8.69 -11.12
N GLU A 245 -10.48 8.79 -10.19
CA GLU A 245 -11.18 10.03 -9.88
C GLU A 245 -10.22 11.13 -9.45
N LEU A 246 -9.28 10.81 -8.54
CA LEU A 246 -8.22 11.73 -8.14
C LEU A 246 -7.34 12.15 -9.33
N ALA A 247 -6.99 11.21 -10.21
CA ALA A 247 -6.21 11.51 -11.41
C ALA A 247 -6.93 12.52 -12.32
N HIS A 248 -8.25 12.40 -12.48
CA HIS A 248 -9.04 13.36 -13.25
C HIS A 248 -9.09 14.75 -12.60
N GLU A 249 -9.11 14.84 -11.27
CA GLU A 249 -9.06 16.12 -10.56
C GLU A 249 -7.77 16.89 -10.86
N TYR A 250 -6.63 16.19 -10.92
CA TYR A 250 -5.31 16.79 -11.14
C TYR A 250 -4.83 16.75 -12.59
N GLU A 251 -5.64 16.31 -13.55
CA GLU A 251 -5.22 16.12 -14.94
C GLU A 251 -4.69 17.40 -15.61
N VAL A 252 -5.24 18.56 -15.25
CA VAL A 252 -4.80 19.85 -15.81
C VAL A 252 -3.46 20.28 -15.24
N GLU A 253 -3.25 20.11 -13.92
CA GLU A 253 -2.04 20.55 -13.22
C GLU A 253 -0.88 19.57 -13.40
N HIS A 254 -1.21 18.27 -13.47
CA HIS A 254 -0.25 17.17 -13.51
C HIS A 254 -0.65 16.11 -14.56
N PRO A 255 -0.74 16.49 -15.86
CA PRO A 255 -1.25 15.62 -16.92
C PRO A 255 -0.49 14.31 -17.06
N GLU A 256 0.84 14.36 -16.86
CA GLU A 256 1.68 13.17 -16.95
C GLU A 256 1.45 12.18 -15.80
N ALA A 257 1.24 12.68 -14.58
CA ALA A 257 0.96 11.84 -13.42
C ALA A 257 -0.46 11.27 -13.50
N ALA A 258 -1.43 12.10 -13.91
CA ALA A 258 -2.80 11.66 -14.13
C ALA A 258 -2.88 10.53 -15.18
N ALA A 259 -2.23 10.69 -16.33
CA ALA A 259 -2.18 9.65 -17.36
C ALA A 259 -1.55 8.34 -16.84
N TRP A 260 -0.48 8.45 -16.05
CA TRP A 260 0.19 7.28 -15.45
C TRP A 260 -0.70 6.54 -14.45
N ILE A 261 -1.49 7.28 -13.65
CA ILE A 261 -2.45 6.69 -12.71
C ILE A 261 -3.57 5.99 -13.48
N LEU A 262 -4.16 6.64 -14.48
CA LEU A 262 -5.28 6.10 -15.27
C LEU A 262 -4.92 4.78 -15.98
N GLU A 263 -3.70 4.65 -16.50
CA GLU A 263 -3.19 3.41 -17.09
C GLU A 263 -3.13 2.26 -16.05
N ARG A 264 -2.85 2.59 -14.79
CA ARG A 264 -2.66 1.64 -13.68
C ARG A 264 -3.92 1.37 -12.87
N THR A 265 -5.03 1.99 -13.23
CA THR A 265 -6.32 1.83 -12.54
C THR A 265 -7.41 1.24 -13.43
N GLU A 266 -7.06 0.72 -14.61
CA GLU A 266 -8.04 0.01 -15.43
C GLU A 266 -8.58 -1.24 -14.69
N PRO A 267 -9.90 -1.45 -14.68
CA PRO A 267 -10.52 -2.56 -13.97
C PRO A 267 -9.95 -3.93 -14.34
N LEU A 268 -9.81 -4.79 -13.34
CA LEU A 268 -9.46 -6.20 -13.50
C LEU A 268 -10.65 -7.04 -13.92
N LEU A 269 -11.85 -6.69 -13.46
CA LEU A 269 -13.09 -7.28 -13.94
C LEU A 269 -13.40 -6.70 -15.32
N SER A 270 -13.50 -7.57 -16.33
CA SER A 270 -13.93 -7.12 -17.66
C SER A 270 -15.32 -6.46 -17.57
N SER A 271 -15.56 -5.43 -18.37
CA SER A 271 -16.84 -4.70 -18.46
C SER A 271 -18.08 -5.58 -18.66
N ALA A 272 -17.92 -6.82 -19.16
CA ALA A 272 -19.00 -7.81 -19.27
C ALA A 272 -19.54 -8.31 -17.91
N PHE A 273 -18.75 -8.26 -16.83
CA PHE A 273 -19.15 -8.73 -15.50
C PHE A 273 -19.85 -7.62 -14.68
N GLN A 274 -19.41 -6.37 -14.83
CA GLN A 274 -20.10 -5.19 -14.26
C GLN A 274 -21.55 -5.09 -14.77
N ALA A 275 -21.79 -5.39 -16.04
CA ALA A 275 -23.15 -5.42 -16.60
C ALA A 275 -24.06 -6.42 -15.87
N PHE A 276 -23.53 -7.55 -15.38
CA PHE A 276 -24.32 -8.57 -14.68
C PHE A 276 -24.77 -8.09 -13.29
N PHE A 277 -23.90 -7.42 -12.54
CA PHE A 277 -24.22 -6.88 -11.20
C PHE A 277 -25.19 -5.70 -11.25
N TYR A 278 -25.07 -4.81 -12.24
CA TYR A 278 -26.06 -3.73 -12.40
C TYR A 278 -27.42 -4.26 -12.87
N THR A 279 -27.46 -5.31 -13.70
CA THR A 279 -28.75 -5.91 -14.11
C THR A 279 -29.46 -6.67 -12.99
N SER A 280 -28.74 -7.29 -12.05
CA SER A 280 -29.35 -8.01 -10.92
C SER A 280 -29.90 -7.06 -9.83
N LEU A 281 -29.27 -5.91 -9.60
CA LEU A 281 -29.83 -4.85 -8.74
C LEU A 281 -31.08 -4.17 -9.33
N LEU A 282 -31.15 -4.02 -10.65
CA LEU A 282 -32.34 -3.52 -11.35
C LEU A 282 -33.48 -4.55 -11.42
N PHE A 283 -33.17 -5.86 -11.44
CA PHE A 283 -34.18 -6.90 -11.40
C PHE A 283 -34.84 -7.05 -10.02
N PHE A 284 -34.10 -6.81 -8.93
CA PHE A 284 -34.66 -6.86 -7.57
C PHE A 284 -35.51 -5.63 -7.22
N SER A 285 -35.26 -4.48 -7.83
CA SER A 285 -36.08 -3.27 -7.66
C SER A 285 -37.36 -3.24 -8.50
N TYR A 286 -37.59 -4.25 -9.35
CA TYR A 286 -38.83 -4.42 -10.13
C TYR A 286 -39.79 -5.49 -9.54
N PHE A 287 -39.39 -6.20 -8.48
CA PHE A 287 -40.18 -7.27 -7.84
C PHE A 287 -40.43 -7.07 -6.33
N LEU A 288 -40.26 -5.85 -5.83
CA LEU A 288 -40.73 -5.38 -4.52
C LEU A 288 -41.63 -4.14 -4.72
#